data_AF-A0A248TK19-F1
#
_entry.id   AF-A0A248TK19-F1
#
_cell.length_a   1.000
_cell.length_b   1.000
_cell.length_c   1.000
_cell.angle_alpha   90.00
_cell.angle_beta   90.00
_cell.angle_gamma   90.00
#
_symmetry.space_group_name_H-M   'P 1'
#
loop_
_entity.id
_entity.type
_entity.pdbx_description
1 polymer ?
#
loop_
_entity_poly.entity_id
_entity_poly.type
_entity_poly.pdbx_seq_one_letter_code
_entity_poly.pdbx_strand_id
1 'polypeptide(L)' 'MLQTYVFSLFLYFPEDKTEYIPAVIWLVAFMILAAFVMRWFIHHSKKESEKTRELEDQLKQKSKNSSVD' A
#
# COMPACT_ATOMS: atom_id res chain seq x y z
N MET A 1 1.70 9.61 32.62
CA MET A 1 2.13 8.34 31.98
C MET A 1 2.45 8.50 30.48
N LEU A 2 1.61 9.13 29.66
CA LEU A 2 1.92 9.38 28.23
C LEU A 2 2.98 10.49 28.00
N GLN A 3 3.05 11.47 28.89
CA GLN A 3 3.93 12.63 28.75
C GLN A 3 5.42 12.29 28.86
N THR A 4 5.79 11.27 29.65
CA THR A 4 7.18 10.79 29.80
C THR A 4 7.68 10.13 28.51
N TYR A 5 6.81 9.42 27.77
CA TYR A 5 7.17 8.83 26.49
C TYR A 5 7.53 9.89 25.46
N VAL A 6 6.77 10.99 25.40
CA VAL A 6 7.02 12.07 24.43
C VAL A 6 8.36 12.76 24.66
N PHE A 7 8.78 12.95 25.93
CA PHE A 7 10.13 13.44 26.24
C PHE A 7 11.21 12.37 26.01
N SER A 8 10.91 11.08 26.14
CA SER A 8 11.85 10.00 25.79
C SER A 8 12.02 9.79 24.28
N LEU A 9 11.19 10.42 23.43
CA LEU A 9 11.41 10.51 21.98
C LEU A 9 12.56 11.48 21.65
N PHE A 10 13.44 11.80 22.61
CA PHE A 10 14.72 12.43 22.34
C PHE A 10 15.39 11.60 21.25
N LEU A 11 15.69 12.25 20.14
CA LEU A 11 16.51 11.67 19.09
C LEU A 11 17.87 11.37 19.71
N TYR A 12 18.04 10.16 20.21
CA TYR A 12 19.33 9.62 20.58
C TYR A 12 20.10 9.48 19.28
N PHE A 13 21.03 10.40 19.06
CA PHE A 13 21.95 10.31 17.96
C PHE A 13 23.22 9.67 18.49
N PRO A 14 23.46 8.38 18.20
CA PRO A 14 24.71 7.75 18.58
C PRO A 14 25.90 8.54 18.06
N GLU A 15 26.91 8.69 18.91
CA GLU A 15 28.18 9.33 18.58
C GLU A 15 28.90 8.52 17.49
N ASP A 16 28.80 7.19 17.52
CA ASP A 16 29.28 6.29 16.48
C ASP A 16 28.19 6.00 15.43
N LYS A 17 28.48 6.29 14.16
CA LYS A 17 27.54 6.07 13.05
C LYS A 17 27.22 4.59 12.79
N THR A 18 28.05 3.68 13.29
CA THR A 18 27.87 2.24 13.19
C THR A 18 26.60 1.76 13.89
N GLU A 19 26.18 2.46 14.95
CA GLU A 19 24.94 2.13 15.66
C GLU A 19 23.67 2.38 14.84
N TYR A 20 23.73 3.11 13.71
CA TYR A 20 22.61 3.25 12.77
C TYR A 20 22.45 2.08 11.79
N ILE A 21 23.46 1.22 11.66
CA ILE A 21 23.43 0.09 10.69
C ILE A 21 22.16 -0.76 10.86
N PRO A 22 21.75 -1.16 12.09
CA PRO A 22 20.50 -1.90 12.28
C PRO A 22 19.27 -1.14 11.77
N ALA A 23 19.20 0.17 12.00
CA ALA A 23 18.07 1.00 11.56
C ALA A 23 18.00 1.08 10.02
N VAL A 24 19.13 1.22 9.35
CA VAL A 24 19.18 1.23 7.87
C VAL A 24 18.77 -0.12 7.30
N ILE A 25 19.22 -1.23 7.89
CA ILE A 25 18.82 -2.58 7.47
C ILE A 25 17.30 -2.74 7.57
N TRP A 26 16.71 -2.34 8.71
CA TRP A 26 15.25 -2.37 8.88
C TRP A 26 14.53 -1.50 7.85
N LEU A 27 14.99 -0.26 7.65
CA LEU A 27 14.39 0.65 6.67
C LEU A 27 14.40 0.04 5.26
N VAL A 28 15.53 -0.51 4.84
CA VAL A 28 15.67 -1.14 3.52
C VAL A 28 14.77 -2.37 3.40
N ALA A 29 14.72 -3.23 4.42
CA ALA A 29 13.84 -4.39 4.43
C ALA A 29 12.36 -3.98 4.30
N PHE A 30 11.92 -2.98 5.07
CA PHE A 30 10.57 -2.44 4.97
C PHE A 30 10.27 -1.82 3.61
N MET A 31 11.20 -1.06 3.03
CA MET A 31 11.03 -0.48 1.69
C MET A 31 10.88 -1.55 0.61
N ILE A 32 11.69 -2.61 0.67
CA ILE A 32 11.61 -3.74 -0.27
C ILE A 32 10.24 -4.43 -0.14
N LEU A 33 9.80 -4.71 1.10
CA LEU A 33 8.50 -5.31 1.34
C LEU A 33 7.35 -4.42 0.87
N ALA A 34 7.39 -3.12 1.15
CA ALA A 34 6.37 -2.17 0.72
C ALA A 34 6.27 -2.10 -0.80
N ALA A 35 7.41 -2.04 -1.50
CA ALA A 35 7.46 -2.05 -2.96
C ALA A 35 6.89 -3.36 -3.53
N PHE A 36 7.23 -4.50 -2.91
CA PHE A 36 6.72 -5.80 -3.32
C PHE A 36 5.19 -5.91 -3.14
N VAL A 37 4.68 -5.54 -1.97
CA VAL A 37 3.24 -5.55 -1.67
C VAL A 37 2.48 -4.62 -2.60
N MET A 38 2.96 -3.39 -2.80
CA MET A 38 2.36 -2.44 -3.75
C MET A 38 2.26 -3.05 -5.15
N ARG A 39 3.36 -3.65 -5.65
CA ARG A 39 3.36 -4.26 -6.98
C ARG A 39 2.44 -5.48 -7.08
N TRP A 40 2.40 -6.31 -6.05
CA TRP A 40 1.49 -7.46 -5.99
C TRP A 40 0.03 -7.01 -5.96
N PHE A 41 -0.31 -6.03 -5.13
CA PHE A 41 -1.66 -5.49 -5.01
C PHE A 41 -2.16 -4.90 -6.33
N ILE A 42 -1.34 -4.08 -7.01
CA ILE A 42 -1.69 -3.50 -8.32
C ILE A 42 -1.91 -4.60 -9.36
N HIS A 43 -1.06 -5.63 -9.40
CA HIS A 43 -1.22 -6.73 -10.35
C HIS A 43 -2.51 -7.51 -10.10
N HIS A 44 -2.82 -7.80 -8.84
CA HIS A 44 -4.04 -8.51 -8.47
C HIS A 44 -5.30 -7.68 -8.77
N SER A 45 -5.25 -6.37 -8.49
CA SER A 45 -6.37 -5.45 -8.73
C SER A 45 -6.71 -5.29 -10.21
N LYS A 46 -5.72 -5.29 -11.12
CA LYS A 46 -5.98 -5.19 -12.57
C LYS A 46 -6.85 -6.34 -13.09
N LYS A 47 -6.58 -7.57 -12.64
CA LYS A 47 -7.34 -8.76 -13.05
C LYS A 47 -8.81 -8.68 -12.61
N GLU A 48 -9.06 -8.09 -11.45
CA GLU A 48 -10.43 -7.91 -10.96
C GLU A 48 -11.13 -6.74 -11.68
N SER A 49 -10.40 -5.65 -11.97
CA SER A 49 -10.96 -4.52 -12.70
C SER A 49 -11.42 -4.85 -14.12
N GLU A 50 -10.72 -5.74 -14.83
CA GLU A 50 -11.10 -6.17 -16.17
C GLU A 50 -12.42 -6.95 -16.16
N LYS A 51 -12.59 -7.87 -15.20
CA LYS A 51 -13.84 -8.62 -15.02
C LYS A 51 -15.01 -7.71 -14.64
N THR A 52 -14.78 -6.73 -13.77
CA THR A 52 -15.82 -5.76 -13.40
C THR A 52 -16.25 -4.94 -14.61
N ARG A 53 -15.30 -4.53 -15.47
CA ARG A 53 -15.59 -3.75 -16.67
C ARG A 53 -16.46 -4.52 -17.67
N GLU A 54 -16.19 -5.80 -17.87
CA GLU A 54 -17.01 -6.67 -18.74
C GLU A 54 -18.44 -6.85 -18.19
N LEU A 55 -18.61 -6.90 -16.87
CA LEU A 55 -19.93 -6.96 -16.24
C LEU A 55 -20.68 -5.63 -16.37
N GLU A 56 -20.00 -4.50 -16.20
CA GLU A 56 -20.61 -3.17 -16.41
C GLU A 56 -21.09 -2.96 -17.85
N ASP A 57 -20.29 -3.37 -18.84
CA ASP A 57 -20.64 -3.25 -20.25
C ASP A 57 -21.86 -4.12 -20.60
N GLN A 58 -21.95 -5.33 -20.06
CA GLN A 58 -23.13 -6.21 -20.23
C GLN A 58 -24.39 -5.62 -19.59
N LEU A 59 -24.28 -5.06 -18.38
CA LEU A 59 -25.40 -4.41 -17.70
C LEU A 59 -25.88 -3.15 -18.43
N LYS A 60 -24.95 -2.35 -18.99
CA LYS A 60 -25.28 -1.18 -19.83
C LYS A 60 -25.98 -1.58 -21.13
N GLN A 61 -25.54 -2.64 -21.79
CA GLN A 61 -26.20 -3.12 -23.01
C GLN A 61 -27.60 -3.64 -22.70
N LYS A 62 -27.77 -4.37 -21.59
CA LYS A 62 -29.07 -4.89 -21.18
C LYS A 62 -30.04 -3.76 -20.79
N SER A 63 -29.59 -2.75 -20.05
CA SER A 63 -30.45 -1.61 -19.68
C SER A 63 -30.83 -0.74 -20.88
N LYS A 64 -29.90 -0.53 -21.82
CA LYS A 64 -30.17 0.23 -23.05
C LYS A 64 -31.16 -0.49 -23.96
N ASN A 65 -31.11 -1.82 -24.03
CA ASN A 65 -32.05 -2.59 -24.84
C ASN A 65 -33.44 -2.72 -24.21
N SER A 66 -33.56 -2.70 -22.87
CA SER A 66 -34.85 -2.71 -22.16
C SER A 66 -35.53 -1.34 -22.02
N SER A 67 -34.90 -0.25 -22.48
CA SER A 67 -35.47 1.11 -22.44
C SER A 67 -36.00 1.58 -23.80
N VAL A 68 -35.97 0.71 -24.82
CA VAL A 68 -36.40 1.01 -26.19
C VAL A 68 -37.70 0.27 -26.57
N ASP A 69 -38.25 -0.53 -25.66
CA ASP A 69 -39.57 -1.17 -25.78
C ASP A 69 -40.65 -0.39 -25.00
#